data_AF-A0A6A5WIY2-F1
#
_entry.id   AF-A0A6A5WIY2-F1
#
_cell.length_a   1.000
_cell.length_b   1.000
_cell.length_c   1.000
_cell.angle_alpha   90.00
_cell.angle_beta   90.00
_cell.angle_gamma   90.00
#
_symmetry.space_group_name_H-M   'P 1'
#
loop_
_entity.id
_entity.type
_entity.pdbx_description
1 polymer ?
#
loop_
_entity_poly.entity_id
_entity_poly.type
_entity_poly.pdbx_seq_one_letter_code
_entity_poly.pdbx_strand_id
1 'polypeptide(L)'
;MDSHTSHLTHEFVTYTYNNRILLYTFPPYTTHFMQPLDMGYFQPLKTHHGQELDLNACTGAFKRIGIVPYKPEVVLKALHEKEEEDPHEKRYQIQAEYQERENKFMRSLTPFETDDEAFKPLSPHARAQALQHHYKQQDKKISASLCRGLDILNAKMDNETR
;
A
#
# COMPACT_ATOMS: atom_id res chain seq x y z
N MET A 1 -7.67 -13.63 34.56
CA MET A 1 -7.86 -13.86 33.11
C MET A 1 -7.81 -12.52 32.41
N ASP A 2 -7.31 -12.42 31.18
CA ASP A 2 -7.67 -11.27 30.35
C ASP A 2 -9.18 -11.32 30.14
N SER A 3 -9.87 -10.21 30.33
CA SER A 3 -11.34 -10.19 30.36
C SER A 3 -11.95 -10.27 28.96
N HIS A 4 -11.30 -11.03 28.08
CA HIS A 4 -11.70 -11.25 26.71
C HIS A 4 -12.94 -12.13 26.68
N THR A 5 -13.92 -11.77 25.83
CA THR A 5 -15.25 -12.39 25.79
C THR A 5 -15.19 -13.91 25.53
N SER A 6 -14.16 -14.40 24.83
CA SER A 6 -13.93 -15.83 24.60
C SER A 6 -13.65 -16.63 25.88
N HIS A 7 -13.18 -15.98 26.94
CA HIS A 7 -12.84 -16.63 28.22
C HIS A 7 -13.96 -16.52 29.26
N LEU A 8 -15.08 -15.86 28.92
CA LEU A 8 -16.22 -15.60 29.81
C LEU A 8 -17.50 -16.27 29.31
N THR A 9 -17.40 -17.54 28.91
CA THR A 9 -18.58 -18.31 28.50
C THR A 9 -19.44 -18.70 29.71
N HIS A 10 -20.75 -18.86 29.49
CA HIS A 10 -21.68 -19.23 30.55
C HIS A 10 -21.32 -20.57 31.23
N GLU A 11 -20.85 -21.55 30.44
CA GLU A 11 -20.40 -22.85 30.94
C GLU A 11 -19.18 -22.69 31.87
N PHE A 12 -18.23 -21.83 31.50
CA PHE A 12 -17.03 -21.58 32.29
C PHE A 12 -17.34 -20.87 33.61
N VAL A 13 -18.22 -19.87 33.59
CA VAL A 13 -18.68 -19.17 34.80
C VAL A 13 -19.44 -20.13 35.72
N THR A 14 -20.32 -20.96 35.17
CA THR A 14 -21.07 -21.96 35.95
C THR A 14 -20.14 -23.01 36.56
N TYR A 15 -19.16 -23.49 35.80
CA TYR A 15 -18.16 -24.43 36.29
C TYR A 15 -17.35 -23.85 37.47
N THR A 16 -16.84 -22.63 37.32
CA THR A 16 -16.02 -21.99 38.37
C THR A 16 -16.84 -21.69 39.63
N TYR A 17 -18.10 -21.25 39.48
CA TYR A 17 -19.03 -21.07 40.59
C TYR A 17 -19.27 -22.37 41.37
N ASN A 18 -19.59 -23.47 40.67
CA ASN A 18 -19.84 -24.77 41.28
C ASN A 18 -18.61 -25.34 42.01
N ASN A 19 -17.42 -25.04 41.51
CA ASN A 19 -16.16 -25.47 42.11
C ASN A 19 -15.59 -24.46 43.13
N ARG A 20 -16.34 -23.40 43.47
CA ARG A 20 -15.90 -22.33 44.40
C ARG A 20 -14.58 -21.67 43.99
N ILE A 21 -14.35 -21.54 42.69
CA ILE A 21 -13.20 -20.84 42.11
C ILE A 21 -13.61 -19.39 41.88
N LEU A 22 -12.92 -18.46 42.54
CA LEU A 22 -13.16 -17.03 42.35
C LEU A 22 -12.58 -16.57 41.01
N LEU A 23 -13.45 -16.10 40.12
CA LEU A 23 -13.04 -15.45 38.87
C LEU A 23 -12.69 -13.99 39.14
N TYR A 24 -11.47 -13.60 38.77
CA TYR A 24 -11.01 -12.22 38.78
C TYR A 24 -10.78 -11.74 37.34
N THR A 25 -11.49 -10.66 36.99
CA THR A 25 -11.37 -9.95 35.72
C THR A 25 -10.68 -8.62 35.97
N PHE A 26 -9.77 -8.25 35.05
CA PHE A 26 -9.07 -6.98 35.13
C PHE A 26 -9.96 -5.84 34.60
N PRO A 27 -9.83 -4.61 35.15
CA PRO A 27 -10.43 -3.44 34.53
C PRO A 27 -10.01 -3.29 33.06
N PRO A 28 -10.86 -2.70 32.20
CA PRO A 28 -10.52 -2.47 30.80
C PRO A 28 -9.16 -1.79 30.63
N TYR A 29 -8.41 -2.20 29.61
CA TYR A 29 -7.08 -1.67 29.27
C TYR A 29 -5.98 -1.84 30.35
N THR A 30 -6.17 -2.68 31.37
CA THR A 30 -5.12 -2.90 32.40
C THR A 30 -4.37 -4.21 32.28
N THR A 31 -4.81 -5.09 31.37
CA THR A 31 -4.27 -6.43 31.13
C THR A 31 -2.74 -6.43 30.97
N HIS A 32 -2.21 -5.51 30.16
CA HIS A 32 -0.78 -5.44 29.83
C HIS A 32 0.14 -5.01 30.99
N PHE A 33 -0.41 -4.48 32.08
CA PHE A 33 0.34 -4.15 33.29
C PHE A 33 0.06 -5.11 34.44
N MET A 34 -1.16 -5.63 34.51
CA MET A 34 -1.65 -6.43 35.63
C MET A 34 -1.43 -7.92 35.43
N GLN A 35 -1.14 -8.39 34.21
CA GLN A 35 -0.85 -9.79 33.95
C GLN A 35 0.60 -10.12 34.32
N PRO A 36 0.83 -10.92 35.38
CA PRO A 36 2.18 -11.27 35.81
C PRO A 36 2.92 -12.07 34.73
N LEU A 37 2.18 -12.79 33.90
CA LEU A 37 2.73 -13.57 32.79
C LEU A 37 3.28 -12.67 31.68
N ASP A 38 2.58 -11.58 31.35
CA ASP A 38 3.01 -10.61 30.35
C ASP A 38 4.25 -9.84 30.81
N MET A 39 4.25 -9.38 32.07
CA MET A 39 5.33 -8.58 32.64
C MET A 39 6.55 -9.41 33.05
N GLY A 40 6.33 -10.66 33.51
CA GLY A 40 7.38 -11.50 34.07
C GLY A 40 8.00 -12.45 33.05
N TYR A 41 7.19 -13.25 32.37
CA TYR A 41 7.68 -14.34 31.52
C TYR A 41 7.78 -13.95 30.05
N PHE A 42 6.73 -13.34 29.50
CA PHE A 42 6.69 -12.99 28.08
C PHE A 42 7.54 -11.76 27.75
N GLN A 43 7.80 -10.87 28.71
CA GLN A 43 8.63 -9.70 28.46
C GLN A 43 10.09 -10.07 28.15
N PRO A 44 10.81 -10.86 28.96
CA PRO A 44 12.15 -11.34 28.60
C PRO A 44 12.17 -12.14 27.30
N LEU A 45 11.15 -12.98 27.08
CA LEU A 45 11.03 -13.78 25.85
C LEU A 45 10.94 -12.90 24.61
N LYS A 46 10.06 -11.88 24.62
CA LYS A 46 9.92 -10.92 23.51
C LYS A 46 11.24 -10.18 23.24
N THR A 47 11.94 -9.77 24.30
CA THR A 47 13.23 -9.08 24.18
C THR A 47 14.30 -9.96 23.53
N HIS A 48 14.51 -11.17 24.03
CA HIS A 48 15.52 -12.08 23.48
C HIS A 48 15.18 -12.54 22.07
N HIS A 49 13.90 -12.84 21.82
CA HIS A 49 13.46 -13.20 20.48
C HIS A 49 13.65 -12.06 19.48
N GLY A 50 13.32 -10.82 19.87
CA GLY A 50 13.58 -9.63 19.05
C GLY A 50 15.07 -9.43 18.76
N GLN A 51 15.93 -9.58 19.78
CA GLN A 51 17.39 -9.50 19.61
C GLN A 51 17.92 -10.55 18.63
N GLU A 52 17.42 -11.78 18.70
CA GLU A 52 17.87 -12.85 17.81
C GLU A 52 17.38 -12.62 16.36
N LEU A 53 16.15 -12.13 16.18
CA LEU A 53 15.64 -11.74 14.87
C LEU A 53 16.45 -10.59 14.27
N ASP A 54 16.73 -9.55 15.04
CA ASP A 54 17.54 -8.40 14.59
C ASP A 54 18.96 -8.84 14.26
N LEU A 55 19.57 -9.68 15.11
CA LEU A 55 20.88 -10.25 14.84
C LEU A 55 20.84 -11.03 13.53
N ASN A 56 19.89 -11.94 13.33
CA ASN A 56 19.81 -12.77 12.13
C ASN A 56 19.49 -11.96 10.87
N ALA A 57 18.62 -10.95 10.97
CA ALA A 57 18.25 -10.09 9.85
C ALA A 57 19.41 -9.16 9.45
N CYS A 58 19.98 -8.43 10.41
CA CYS A 58 21.09 -7.51 10.17
C CYS A 58 22.37 -8.27 9.80
N THR A 59 22.77 -9.29 10.57
CA THR A 59 23.98 -10.05 10.24
C THR A 59 23.84 -10.85 8.96
N GLY A 60 22.67 -11.42 8.65
CA GLY A 60 22.42 -12.10 7.38
C GLY A 60 22.58 -11.15 6.18
N ALA A 61 21.96 -9.97 6.25
CA ALA A 61 22.08 -8.96 5.21
C ALA A 61 23.51 -8.42 5.08
N PHE A 62 24.15 -8.05 6.18
CA PHE A 62 25.51 -7.52 6.18
C PHE A 62 26.56 -8.58 5.79
N LYS A 63 26.36 -9.85 6.14
CA LYS A 63 27.22 -10.96 5.72
C LYS A 63 27.06 -11.26 4.24
N ARG A 64 25.85 -11.13 3.69
CA ARG A 64 25.59 -11.30 2.25
C ARG A 64 26.24 -10.20 1.41
N ILE A 65 26.20 -8.95 1.89
CA ILE A 65 26.85 -7.81 1.22
C ILE A 65 28.37 -7.81 1.45
N GLY A 66 28.87 -8.60 2.42
CA GLY A 66 30.29 -8.63 2.76
C GLY A 66 30.73 -7.44 3.60
N ILE A 67 29.84 -6.85 4.39
CA ILE A 67 30.17 -5.81 5.38
C ILE A 67 30.65 -6.47 6.69
N VAL A 68 30.10 -7.64 7.06
CA VAL A 68 30.47 -8.36 8.30
C VAL A 68 30.72 -9.86 8.06
N PRO A 69 31.97 -10.35 8.19
CA PRO A 69 33.20 -9.56 8.24
C PRO A 69 33.41 -8.81 6.92
N TYR A 70 34.12 -7.68 6.96
CA TYR A 70 34.35 -6.85 5.77
C TYR A 70 35.11 -7.62 4.69
N LYS A 71 34.50 -7.72 3.50
CA LYS A 71 34.99 -8.40 2.30
C LYS A 71 34.85 -7.45 1.11
N PRO A 72 35.90 -6.68 0.77
CA PRO A 72 35.83 -5.63 -0.24
C PRO A 72 35.38 -6.17 -1.60
N GLU A 73 35.80 -7.37 -1.99
CA GLU A 73 35.44 -8.01 -3.27
C GLU A 73 33.92 -8.14 -3.47
N VAL A 74 33.19 -8.52 -2.41
CA VAL A 74 31.74 -8.74 -2.46
C VAL A 74 31.01 -7.40 -2.53
N VAL A 75 31.47 -6.43 -1.75
CA VAL A 75 30.93 -5.06 -1.74
C VAL A 75 31.15 -4.40 -3.10
N LEU A 76 32.36 -4.49 -3.65
CA LEU A 76 32.71 -3.90 -4.95
C LEU A 76 31.94 -4.55 -6.10
N LYS A 77 31.69 -5.86 -6.06
CA LYS A 77 30.84 -6.55 -7.04
C LYS A 77 29.39 -6.07 -7.00
N ALA A 78 28.83 -5.89 -5.79
CA ALA A 78 27.48 -5.37 -5.62
C ALA A 78 27.31 -3.92 -6.11
N LEU A 79 28.40 -3.15 -6.12
CA LEU A 79 28.41 -1.79 -6.66
C LEU A 79 28.52 -1.75 -8.19
N HIS A 80 29.15 -2.74 -8.81
CA HIS A 80 29.38 -2.80 -10.26
C HIS A 80 28.20 -3.41 -11.06
N GLU A 81 27.15 -3.94 -10.42
CA GLU A 81 26.03 -4.60 -11.09
C GLU A 81 24.83 -3.70 -11.43
N LYS A 82 25.01 -2.38 -11.49
CA LYS A 82 24.05 -1.54 -12.21
C LYS A 82 24.66 -1.15 -13.55
N GLU A 83 24.44 -1.99 -14.56
CA GLU A 83 24.28 -1.40 -15.89
C GLU A 83 23.20 -0.34 -15.74
N GLU A 84 23.57 0.93 -15.92
CA GLU A 84 22.63 2.03 -16.04
C GLU A 84 21.79 1.78 -17.30
N GLU A 85 20.82 0.89 -17.21
CA GLU A 85 19.75 0.87 -18.19
C GLU A 85 18.95 2.15 -18.00
N ASP A 86 19.00 3.01 -19.02
CA ASP A 86 18.31 4.29 -19.06
C ASP A 86 16.85 4.09 -18.59
N PRO A 87 16.45 4.71 -17.45
CA PRO A 87 15.09 4.62 -16.95
C PRO A 87 14.03 5.02 -17.97
N HIS A 88 14.39 5.89 -18.92
CA HIS A 88 13.52 6.33 -20.00
C HIS A 88 13.34 5.25 -21.07
N GLU A 89 14.40 4.54 -21.43
CA GLU A 89 14.38 3.44 -22.39
C GLU A 89 13.55 2.26 -21.88
N LYS A 90 13.74 1.86 -20.61
CA LYS A 90 12.90 0.85 -19.93
C LYS A 90 11.42 1.20 -19.99
N ARG A 91 11.07 2.46 -19.73
CA ARG A 91 9.68 2.92 -19.71
C ARG A 91 9.05 2.86 -21.10
N TYR A 92 9.82 3.18 -22.13
CA TYR A 92 9.41 3.08 -23.53
C TYR A 92 9.21 1.62 -23.96
N GLN A 93 10.11 0.71 -23.61
CA GLN A 93 9.95 -0.73 -23.91
C GLN A 93 8.74 -1.32 -23.21
N ILE A 94 8.55 -1.02 -21.92
CA ILE A 94 7.39 -1.48 -21.17
C ILE A 94 6.10 -0.97 -21.83
N GLN A 95 6.01 0.32 -22.18
CA GLN A 95 4.83 0.88 -22.85
C GLN A 95 4.57 0.24 -24.22
N ALA A 96 5.62 -0.04 -25.00
CA ALA A 96 5.50 -0.71 -26.29
C ALA A 96 4.95 -2.14 -26.13
N GLU A 97 5.45 -2.92 -25.16
CA GLU A 97 4.97 -4.28 -24.90
C GLU A 97 3.50 -4.31 -24.43
N TYR A 98 3.09 -3.38 -23.58
CA TYR A 98 1.69 -3.26 -23.17
C TYR A 98 0.79 -2.97 -24.37
N GLN A 99 1.19 -2.02 -25.22
CA GLN A 99 0.43 -1.64 -26.40
C GLN A 99 0.32 -2.81 -27.40
N GLU A 100 1.38 -3.60 -27.55
CA GLU A 100 1.39 -4.75 -28.44
C GLU A 100 0.51 -5.90 -27.90
N ARG A 101 0.52 -6.13 -26.59
CA ARG A 101 -0.41 -7.08 -25.94
C ARG A 101 -1.86 -6.65 -26.10
N GLU A 102 -2.17 -5.36 -25.91
CA GLU A 102 -3.51 -4.82 -26.16
C GLU A 102 -3.91 -4.98 -27.63
N ASN A 103 -3.04 -4.63 -28.58
CA ASN A 103 -3.34 -4.77 -30.00
C ASN A 103 -3.57 -6.23 -30.40
N LYS A 104 -2.79 -7.16 -29.85
CA LYS A 104 -2.95 -8.59 -30.06
C LYS A 104 -4.25 -9.11 -29.46
N PHE A 105 -4.60 -8.65 -28.27
CA PHE A 105 -5.86 -8.98 -27.60
C PHE A 105 -7.06 -8.45 -28.41
N MET A 106 -7.03 -7.19 -28.84
CA MET A 106 -8.08 -6.59 -29.66
C MET A 106 -8.26 -7.32 -30.99
N ARG A 107 -7.17 -7.69 -31.68
CA ARG A 107 -7.23 -8.50 -32.91
C ARG A 107 -7.80 -9.90 -32.67
N SER A 108 -7.52 -10.51 -31.52
CA SER A 108 -8.07 -11.83 -31.17
C SER A 108 -9.57 -11.79 -30.84
N LEU A 109 -10.09 -10.61 -30.48
CA LEU A 109 -11.50 -10.38 -30.15
C LEU A 109 -12.35 -9.94 -31.35
N THR A 110 -11.74 -9.73 -32.53
CA THR A 110 -12.44 -9.37 -33.77
C THR A 110 -12.35 -10.51 -34.80
N PRO A 111 -13.33 -11.43 -34.86
CA PRO A 111 -13.32 -12.55 -35.82
C PRO A 111 -13.68 -12.18 -37.27
N PHE A 112 -13.75 -10.91 -37.64
CA PHE A 112 -14.23 -10.49 -38.96
C PHE A 112 -13.27 -9.46 -39.56
N GLU A 113 -12.57 -9.88 -40.62
CA GLU A 113 -11.88 -8.99 -41.54
C GLU A 113 -12.92 -7.97 -42.04
N THR A 114 -12.85 -6.75 -41.54
CA THR A 114 -13.60 -5.63 -42.10
C THR A 114 -12.61 -4.83 -42.92
N ASP A 115 -13.00 -4.62 -44.18
CA ASP A 115 -12.20 -4.04 -45.25
C ASP A 115 -11.33 -2.83 -44.82
N ASP A 116 -10.09 -2.85 -45.31
CA ASP A 116 -8.90 -2.10 -44.87
C ASP A 116 -8.94 -0.55 -44.84
N GLU A 117 -10.09 0.12 -45.00
CA GLU A 117 -10.14 1.59 -45.18
C GLU A 117 -10.87 2.40 -44.08
N ALA A 118 -11.46 1.78 -43.06
CA ALA A 118 -12.30 2.52 -42.10
C ALA A 118 -11.67 2.81 -40.72
N PHE A 119 -10.47 2.33 -40.42
CA PHE A 119 -9.82 2.62 -39.13
C PHE A 119 -8.31 2.78 -39.28
N LYS A 120 -7.87 3.85 -39.95
CA LYS A 120 -6.48 4.28 -39.84
C LYS A 120 -6.29 4.86 -38.43
N PRO A 121 -5.48 4.24 -37.55
CA PRO A 121 -5.27 4.79 -36.21
C PRO A 121 -4.74 6.21 -36.34
N LEU A 122 -5.39 7.18 -35.67
CA LEU A 122 -4.92 8.55 -35.67
C LEU A 122 -3.44 8.57 -35.28
N SER A 123 -2.64 9.29 -36.07
CA SER A 123 -1.22 9.51 -35.78
C SER A 123 -1.03 9.85 -34.30
N PRO A 124 0.03 9.33 -33.64
CA PRO A 124 0.31 9.62 -32.23
C PRO A 124 0.22 11.12 -31.90
N HIS A 125 0.61 11.97 -32.85
CA HIS A 125 0.50 13.42 -32.75
C HIS A 125 -0.95 13.91 -32.70
N ALA A 126 -1.83 13.38 -33.58
CA ALA A 126 -3.24 13.74 -33.61
C ALA A 126 -4.00 13.23 -32.37
N ARG A 127 -3.61 12.07 -31.81
CA ARG A 127 -4.14 11.57 -30.52
C ARG A 127 -3.73 12.47 -29.35
N ALA A 128 -2.46 12.91 -29.32
CA ALA A 128 -1.97 13.83 -28.30
C ALA A 128 -2.68 15.18 -28.36
N GLN A 129 -2.90 15.73 -29.55
CA GLN A 129 -3.65 16.98 -29.74
C GLN A 129 -5.10 16.87 -29.28
N ALA A 130 -5.79 15.76 -29.61
CA ALA A 130 -7.17 15.54 -29.17
C ALA A 130 -7.30 15.43 -27.64
N LEU A 131 -6.35 14.72 -27.00
CA LEU A 131 -6.29 14.64 -25.53
C LEU A 131 -6.04 16.01 -24.90
N GLN A 132 -5.09 16.79 -25.41
CA GLN A 132 -4.84 18.15 -24.94
C GLN A 132 -6.09 19.04 -25.06
N HIS A 133 -6.84 18.93 -26.17
CA HIS A 133 -8.08 19.67 -26.36
C HIS A 133 -9.18 19.25 -25.37
N HIS A 134 -9.23 17.98 -25.01
CA HIS A 134 -10.19 17.44 -24.03
C HIS A 134 -9.88 17.91 -22.61
N TYR A 135 -8.61 17.83 -22.17
CA TYR A 135 -8.18 18.35 -20.86
C TYR A 135 -8.45 19.85 -20.73
N LYS A 136 -8.16 20.63 -21.77
CA LYS A 136 -8.41 22.09 -21.78
C LYS A 136 -9.90 22.44 -21.68
N GLN A 137 -10.80 21.56 -22.12
CA GLN A 137 -12.25 21.74 -21.94
C GLN A 137 -12.72 21.36 -20.53
N GLN A 138 -12.09 20.36 -19.90
CA GLN A 138 -12.41 19.98 -18.53
C GLN A 138 -11.96 21.05 -17.53
N ASP A 139 -10.77 21.63 -17.70
CA ASP A 139 -10.28 22.70 -16.82
C ASP A 139 -11.17 23.95 -16.88
N LYS A 140 -11.69 24.30 -18.07
CA LYS A 140 -12.66 25.40 -18.22
C LYS A 140 -13.96 25.12 -17.45
N LYS A 141 -14.45 23.87 -17.48
CA LYS A 141 -15.65 23.47 -16.72
C LYS A 141 -15.41 23.48 -15.21
N ILE A 142 -14.24 23.04 -14.77
CA ILE A 142 -13.84 23.03 -13.35
C ILE A 142 -13.72 24.47 -12.84
N SER A 143 -13.05 25.37 -13.57
CA SER A 143 -12.92 26.78 -13.19
C SER A 143 -14.28 27.48 -13.09
N ALA A 144 -15.19 27.25 -14.05
CA ALA A 144 -16.54 27.84 -14.03
C ALA A 144 -17.42 27.27 -12.92
N SER A 145 -17.18 26.03 -12.48
CA SER A 145 -17.83 25.43 -11.31
C SER A 145 -17.34 26.10 -10.02
N LEU A 146 -16.02 26.27 -9.88
CA LEU A 146 -15.41 26.87 -8.70
C LEU A 146 -15.83 28.35 -8.52
N CYS A 147 -15.85 29.13 -9.59
CA CYS A 147 -16.28 30.53 -9.54
C CYS A 147 -17.74 30.64 -9.06
N ARG A 148 -18.64 29.80 -9.59
CA ARG A 148 -20.04 29.75 -9.13
C ARG A 148 -20.17 29.36 -7.67
N GLY A 149 -19.33 28.44 -7.18
CA GLY A 149 -19.29 28.07 -5.77
C GLY A 149 -18.86 29.24 -4.87
N LEU A 150 -17.85 30.00 -5.29
CA LEU A 150 -17.40 31.21 -4.57
C LEU A 150 -18.48 32.30 -4.54
N ASP A 151 -19.17 32.54 -5.66
CA ASP A 151 -20.22 33.55 -5.74
C ASP A 151 -21.39 33.23 -4.79
N ILE A 152 -21.76 31.95 -4.66
CA ILE A 152 -22.80 31.49 -3.73
C ILE A 152 -22.36 31.68 -2.27
N LEU A 153 -21.10 31.38 -1.96
CA LEU A 153 -20.56 31.54 -0.60
C LEU A 153 -20.50 33.01 -0.19
N ASN A 154 -20.03 33.88 -1.09
CA ASN A 154 -19.99 35.32 -0.84
C ASN A 154 -21.40 35.89 -0.65
N ALA A 155 -22.37 35.52 -1.50
CA ALA A 155 -23.77 35.94 -1.34
C ALA A 155 -24.40 35.46 -0.03
N LYS A 156 -23.96 34.31 0.50
CA LYS A 156 -24.43 33.78 1.80
C LYS A 156 -23.82 34.53 2.98
N MET A 157 -22.53 34.86 2.91
CA MET A 157 -21.88 35.70 3.93
C MET A 157 -22.46 37.12 3.96
N ASP A 158 -22.77 37.71 2.81
CA ASP A 158 -23.40 39.05 2.74
C ASP A 158 -24.82 39.07 3.35
N ASN A 159 -25.52 37.94 3.36
CA ASN A 159 -26.86 37.80 3.94
C ASN A 159 -26.86 37.50 5.45
N GLU A 160 -25.75 36.96 5.98
CA GLU A 160 -25.55 36.74 7.43
C GLU A 160 -25.01 37.99 8.15
N THR A 161 -24.52 38.99 7.41
CA THR A 161 -23.92 40.22 7.97
C THR A 161 -24.91 41.41 8.02
N ARG A 162 -26.23 41.16 7.89
CA ARG A 162 -27.27 42.19 7.78
C ARG A 162 -28.35 42.06 8.85
#